data_AF-A0A3A0AQX3-F1
#
_entry.id   AF-A0A3A0AQX3-F1
#
_cell.length_a   1.000
_cell.length_b   1.000
_cell.length_c   1.000
_cell.angle_alpha   90.00
_cell.angle_beta   90.00
_cell.angle_gamma   90.00
#
_symmetry.space_group_name_H-M   'P 1'
#
loop_
_entity.id
_entity.type
_entity.pdbx_description
1 polymer ?
#
loop_
_entity_poly.entity_id
_entity_poly.type
_entity_poly.pdbx_seq_one_letter_code
_entity_poly.pdbx_strand_id
1 'polypeptide(L)'
;MPWRGRYDRGVLATLLGVLLSGLLTAARNQPSVLEPLAVALMERTPLAMANWLVEHLGFWARPLAMSGAVAIAMLAGGLLGLAVPRRSGGRREALLRGGLLAVGALGSCLWLVARGSSGAAVALLVVGWAAGWWLLDRLAWPPSARAVAPDAPRLTRRAALLHLANGGVVLASVAAFLALADSASLRLALSGGYPKRRFFPFEPPPARKAAFAALPEAIPAEVTPVNRFYVMTKNVTDPAIAPDAWALRLEAAGRHATLRYADLLALPRVDRYVTLRCVSNPLDGTLMSNGYFSGAPVRRILVGYAAAVRTATARWSPWTRCSPARGWSSMP
;
A
#
# COMPACT_ATOMS: atom_id res chain seq x y z
N MET A 1 -36.53 7.89 -3.30
CA MET A 1 -35.95 9.26 -3.29
C MET A 1 -34.90 9.42 -4.39
N PRO A 2 -34.96 10.49 -5.18
CA PRO A 2 -34.14 10.71 -6.40
C PRO A 2 -32.64 10.97 -6.14
N TRP A 3 -32.17 10.95 -4.89
CA TRP A 3 -30.74 11.06 -4.57
C TRP A 3 -30.04 9.70 -4.54
N ARG A 4 -30.75 8.60 -4.21
CA ARG A 4 -30.16 7.26 -4.08
C ARG A 4 -29.53 6.76 -5.37
N GLY A 5 -30.25 6.88 -6.49
CA GLY A 5 -29.71 6.46 -7.80
C GLY A 5 -28.46 7.22 -8.22
N ARG A 6 -28.31 8.49 -7.81
CA ARG A 6 -27.10 9.27 -8.06
C ARG A 6 -25.94 8.81 -7.18
N TYR A 7 -26.20 8.56 -5.90
CA TYR A 7 -25.19 8.01 -4.99
C TYR A 7 -24.66 6.66 -5.49
N ASP A 8 -25.56 5.74 -5.86
CA ASP A 8 -25.19 4.40 -6.32
C ASP A 8 -24.37 4.43 -7.61
N ARG A 9 -24.73 5.30 -8.56
CA ARG A 9 -23.93 5.52 -9.77
C ARG A 9 -22.55 6.05 -9.44
N GLY A 10 -22.43 6.98 -8.50
CA GLY A 10 -21.16 7.49 -8.02
C GLY A 10 -20.29 6.40 -7.38
N VAL A 11 -20.89 5.49 -6.59
CA VAL A 11 -20.21 4.34 -5.99
C VAL A 11 -19.68 3.40 -7.08
N LEU A 12 -20.53 2.99 -8.03
CA LEU A 12 -20.13 2.08 -9.12
C LEU A 12 -19.09 2.71 -10.06
N ALA A 13 -19.23 4.00 -10.35
CA ALA A 13 -18.24 4.77 -11.10
C ALA A 13 -16.87 4.79 -10.39
N THR A 14 -16.85 4.85 -9.07
CA THR A 14 -15.61 4.80 -8.28
C THR A 14 -14.91 3.46 -8.41
N LEU A 15 -15.67 2.35 -8.39
CA LEU A 15 -15.10 1.03 -8.57
C LEU A 15 -14.43 0.87 -9.94
N LEU A 16 -15.04 1.43 -10.99
CA LEU A 16 -14.42 1.46 -12.32
C LEU A 16 -13.11 2.27 -12.30
N GLY A 17 -13.12 3.47 -11.72
CA GLY A 17 -11.91 4.29 -11.60
C GLY A 17 -10.80 3.64 -10.78
N VAL A 18 -11.14 3.01 -9.65
CA VAL A 18 -10.19 2.26 -8.80
C VAL A 18 -9.61 1.07 -9.55
N LEU A 19 -10.43 0.32 -10.30
CA LEU A 19 -9.97 -0.82 -11.08
C LEU A 19 -8.99 -0.39 -12.18
N LEU A 20 -9.34 0.64 -12.96
CA LEU A 20 -8.48 1.18 -14.02
C LEU A 20 -7.16 1.72 -13.45
N SER A 21 -7.24 2.46 -12.34
CA SER A 21 -6.06 2.92 -11.62
C SER A 21 -5.22 1.76 -11.09
N GLY A 22 -5.84 0.70 -10.56
CA GLY A 22 -5.17 -0.49 -10.06
C GLY A 22 -4.45 -1.27 -11.15
N LEU A 23 -5.05 -1.38 -12.34
CA LEU A 23 -4.40 -1.97 -13.51
C LEU A 23 -3.15 -1.19 -13.94
N LEU A 24 -3.21 0.15 -13.96
CA LEU A 24 -2.03 0.97 -14.24
C LEU A 24 -0.95 0.80 -13.17
N THR A 25 -1.36 0.80 -11.90
CA THR A 25 -0.49 0.59 -10.74
C THR A 25 0.24 -0.74 -10.88
N ALA A 26 -0.47 -1.81 -11.24
CA ALA A 26 0.11 -3.13 -11.43
C ALA A 26 1.04 -3.20 -12.65
N ALA A 27 0.64 -2.63 -13.79
CA ALA A 27 1.40 -2.66 -15.03
C ALA A 27 2.69 -1.82 -14.97
N ARG A 28 2.65 -0.66 -14.31
CA ARG A 28 3.81 0.24 -14.17
C ARG A 28 4.55 0.07 -12.86
N ASN A 29 4.03 -0.76 -11.95
CA ASN A 29 4.56 -0.97 -10.62
C ASN A 29 4.81 0.37 -9.88
N GLN A 30 3.76 1.19 -9.84
CA GLN A 30 3.74 2.51 -9.21
C GLN A 30 2.93 2.49 -7.92
N PRO A 31 2.99 3.54 -7.07
CA PRO A 31 2.14 3.64 -5.88
C PRO A 31 0.65 3.71 -6.23
N SER A 32 -0.17 3.00 -5.46
CA SER A 32 -1.63 2.92 -5.67
C SER A 32 -2.36 4.19 -5.21
N VAL A 33 -3.54 4.46 -5.78
CA VAL A 33 -4.45 5.53 -5.30
C VAL A 33 -5.12 5.20 -3.98
N LEU A 34 -5.23 3.92 -3.61
CA LEU A 34 -5.86 3.52 -2.35
C LEU A 34 -4.86 3.35 -1.20
N GLU A 35 -3.57 3.25 -1.51
CA GLU A 35 -2.54 3.05 -0.50
C GLU A 35 -2.45 4.21 0.50
N PRO A 36 -2.44 5.51 0.11
CA PRO A 36 -2.49 6.59 1.08
C PRO A 36 -3.71 6.56 2.00
N LEU A 37 -4.87 6.11 1.49
CA LEU A 37 -6.09 5.99 2.29
C LEU A 37 -5.97 4.85 3.31
N ALA A 38 -5.42 3.71 2.91
CA ALA A 38 -5.18 2.58 3.81
C ALA A 38 -4.14 2.95 4.88
N VAL A 39 -3.04 3.60 4.51
CA VAL A 39 -2.03 4.10 5.46
C VAL A 39 -2.65 5.13 6.40
N ALA A 40 -3.41 6.09 5.88
CA ALA A 40 -4.11 7.10 6.67
C ALA A 40 -5.11 6.49 7.67
N LEU A 41 -5.76 5.39 7.30
CA LEU A 41 -6.63 4.61 8.17
C LEU A 41 -5.80 3.94 9.28
N MET A 42 -4.73 3.22 8.91
CA MET A 42 -3.85 2.54 9.86
C MET A 42 -3.17 3.51 10.85
N GLU A 43 -2.73 4.68 10.39
CA GLU A 43 -2.13 5.75 11.23
C GLU A 43 -3.11 6.31 12.25
N ARG A 44 -4.42 6.30 11.96
CA ARG A 44 -5.47 6.83 12.83
C ARG A 44 -6.11 5.76 13.71
N THR A 45 -5.86 4.48 13.44
CA THR A 45 -6.37 3.38 14.26
C THR A 45 -5.68 3.42 15.63
N PRO A 46 -6.43 3.53 16.74
CA PRO A 46 -5.85 3.47 18.08
C PRO A 46 -5.07 2.18 18.29
N LEU A 47 -3.94 2.25 18.99
CA LEU A 47 -3.03 1.12 19.16
C LEU A 47 -3.71 -0.13 19.76
N ALA A 48 -4.63 0.05 20.72
CA ALA A 48 -5.38 -1.04 21.31
C ALA A 48 -6.23 -1.80 20.27
N MET A 49 -6.89 -1.06 19.37
CA MET A 49 -7.67 -1.64 18.27
C MET A 49 -6.74 -2.31 17.24
N ALA A 50 -5.61 -1.68 16.92
CA ALA A 50 -4.65 -2.26 15.98
C ALA A 50 -4.08 -3.60 16.49
N ASN A 51 -3.69 -3.67 17.77
CA ASN A 51 -3.21 -4.91 18.39
C ASN A 51 -4.30 -5.98 18.39
N TRP A 52 -5.52 -5.64 18.79
CA TRP A 52 -6.65 -6.57 18.79
C TRP A 52 -6.90 -7.13 17.38
N LEU A 53 -6.92 -6.26 16.35
CA LEU A 53 -7.11 -6.67 14.96
C LEU A 53 -5.99 -7.59 14.50
N VAL A 54 -4.72 -7.29 14.81
CA VAL A 54 -3.58 -8.13 14.40
C VAL A 54 -3.58 -9.47 15.12
N GLU A 55 -3.90 -9.51 16.41
CA GLU A 55 -3.97 -10.75 17.19
C GLU A 55 -5.08 -11.70 16.71
N HIS A 56 -6.25 -11.16 16.33
CA HIS A 56 -7.40 -11.98 15.95
C HIS A 56 -7.49 -12.24 14.44
N LEU A 57 -7.11 -11.28 13.60
CA LEU A 57 -7.20 -11.40 12.14
C LEU A 57 -5.87 -11.84 11.51
N GLY A 58 -4.75 -11.64 12.20
CA GLY A 58 -3.41 -11.99 11.71
C GLY A 58 -3.15 -11.41 10.32
N PHE A 59 -2.90 -12.29 9.37
CA PHE A 59 -2.67 -11.96 7.96
C PHE A 59 -3.80 -11.10 7.34
N TRP A 60 -5.06 -11.28 7.78
CA TRP A 60 -6.22 -10.58 7.21
C TRP A 60 -6.34 -9.11 7.62
N ALA A 61 -5.59 -8.65 8.63
CA ALA A 61 -5.63 -7.26 9.06
C ALA A 61 -5.24 -6.28 7.94
N ARG A 62 -4.28 -6.64 7.08
CA ARG A 62 -3.82 -5.80 5.96
C ARG A 62 -4.86 -5.72 4.82
N PRO A 63 -5.39 -6.84 4.28
CA PRO A 63 -6.50 -6.79 3.32
C PRO A 63 -7.73 -6.02 3.83
N LEU A 64 -8.01 -6.09 5.14
CA LEU A 64 -9.11 -5.34 5.75
C LEU A 64 -8.86 -3.82 5.74
N ALA A 65 -7.64 -3.37 6.01
CA ALA A 65 -7.29 -1.96 5.88
C ALA A 65 -7.47 -1.46 4.44
N MET A 66 -7.11 -2.29 3.45
CA MET A 66 -7.29 -1.96 2.03
C MET A 66 -8.77 -1.94 1.62
N SER A 67 -9.60 -2.87 2.12
CA SER A 67 -11.04 -2.83 1.87
C SER A 67 -11.70 -1.61 2.51
N GLY A 68 -11.20 -1.15 3.67
CA GLY A 68 -11.56 0.13 4.27
C GLY A 68 -11.24 1.32 3.36
N ALA A 69 -10.06 1.33 2.73
CA ALA A 69 -9.70 2.36 1.75
C ALA A 69 -10.63 2.37 0.52
N VAL A 70 -11.00 1.18 0.00
CA VAL A 70 -12.00 1.06 -1.08
C VAL A 70 -13.35 1.63 -0.62
N ALA A 71 -13.80 1.31 0.59
CA ALA A 71 -15.06 1.81 1.14
C ALA A 71 -15.08 3.33 1.28
N ILE A 72 -13.97 3.94 1.72
CA ILE A 72 -13.81 5.40 1.79
C ILE A 72 -13.88 6.02 0.39
N ALA A 73 -13.20 5.43 -0.60
CA ALA A 73 -13.27 5.89 -1.98
C ALA A 73 -14.70 5.79 -2.56
N MET A 74 -15.39 4.68 -2.32
CA MET A 74 -16.79 4.48 -2.72
C MET A 74 -17.71 5.53 -2.09
N LEU A 75 -17.55 5.81 -0.80
CA LEU A 75 -18.31 6.85 -0.10
C LEU A 75 -18.06 8.23 -0.74
N ALA A 76 -16.79 8.58 -0.96
CA ALA A 76 -16.41 9.85 -1.57
C ALA A 76 -17.01 9.99 -2.98
N GLY A 77 -16.89 8.99 -3.84
CA GLY A 77 -17.46 9.05 -5.19
C GLY A 77 -18.98 8.98 -5.23
N GLY A 78 -19.62 8.31 -4.26
CA GLY A 78 -21.06 8.38 -4.06
C GLY A 78 -21.53 9.79 -3.71
N LEU A 79 -20.82 10.48 -2.81
CA LEU A 79 -21.07 11.89 -2.47
C LEU A 79 -20.82 12.83 -3.66
N LEU A 80 -19.77 12.58 -4.45
CA LEU A 80 -19.53 13.30 -5.71
C LEU A 80 -20.68 13.09 -6.71
N GLY A 81 -21.27 11.90 -6.74
CA GLY A 81 -22.44 11.62 -7.57
C GLY A 81 -23.66 12.49 -7.21
N LEU A 82 -23.80 12.89 -5.94
CA LEU A 82 -24.86 13.81 -5.52
C LEU A 82 -24.65 15.25 -6.03
N ALA A 83 -23.38 15.62 -6.31
CA ALA A 83 -22.98 16.91 -6.87
C ALA A 83 -23.49 17.11 -8.29
N VAL A 84 -23.58 16.02 -9.06
CA VAL A 84 -23.85 16.10 -10.49
C VAL A 84 -25.23 16.74 -10.72
N PRO A 85 -25.30 17.87 -11.45
CA PRO A 85 -26.53 18.63 -11.65
C PRO A 85 -27.66 17.76 -12.20
N ARG A 86 -28.88 18.00 -11.72
CA ARG A 86 -30.08 17.44 -12.36
C ARG A 86 -30.32 18.17 -13.68
N ARG A 87 -30.76 17.44 -14.72
CA ARG A 87 -31.24 18.04 -15.98
C ARG A 87 -32.37 19.06 -15.76
N SER A 88 -33.08 19.00 -14.63
CA SER A 88 -34.22 19.85 -14.28
C SER A 88 -34.00 20.82 -13.10
N GLY A 89 -32.78 20.95 -12.58
CA GLY A 89 -32.50 21.79 -11.40
C GLY A 89 -32.17 23.24 -11.73
N GLY A 90 -32.43 24.17 -10.79
CA GLY A 90 -32.05 25.58 -10.92
C GLY A 90 -30.53 25.78 -11.02
N ARG A 91 -30.09 26.58 -11.99
CA ARG A 91 -28.67 26.81 -12.35
C ARG A 91 -27.80 27.23 -11.17
N ARG A 92 -28.32 28.04 -10.23
CA ARG A 92 -27.57 28.56 -9.07
C ARG A 92 -27.25 27.49 -8.03
N GLU A 93 -28.21 26.64 -7.68
CA GLU A 93 -28.02 25.57 -6.69
C GLU A 93 -27.10 24.46 -7.22
N ALA A 94 -27.18 24.19 -8.53
CA ALA A 94 -26.26 23.30 -9.23
C ALA A 94 -24.82 23.82 -9.23
N LEU A 95 -24.61 25.13 -9.47
CA LEU A 95 -23.29 25.74 -9.46
C LEU A 95 -22.65 25.73 -8.05
N LEU A 96 -23.41 26.06 -7.00
CA LEU A 96 -22.89 26.09 -5.64
C LEU A 96 -22.51 24.69 -5.13
N ARG A 97 -23.40 23.70 -5.31
CA ARG A 97 -23.12 22.31 -4.91
C ARG A 97 -22.02 21.67 -5.75
N GLY A 98 -22.04 21.92 -7.07
CA GLY A 98 -21.02 21.44 -7.99
C GLY A 98 -19.65 22.03 -7.68
N GLY A 99 -19.58 23.33 -7.39
CA GLY A 99 -18.34 24.01 -7.02
C GLY A 99 -17.72 23.47 -5.73
N LEU A 100 -18.51 23.34 -4.66
CA LEU A 100 -18.01 22.83 -3.38
C LEU A 100 -17.44 21.41 -3.50
N LEU A 101 -18.14 20.53 -4.21
CA LEU A 101 -17.73 19.14 -4.38
C LEU A 101 -16.58 18.99 -5.38
N ALA A 102 -16.49 19.87 -6.39
CA ALA A 102 -15.32 19.95 -7.28
C ALA A 102 -14.05 20.39 -6.54
N VAL A 103 -14.16 21.39 -5.65
CA VAL A 103 -13.05 21.81 -4.78
C VAL A 103 -12.65 20.67 -3.83
N GLY A 104 -13.62 19.97 -3.25
CA GLY A 104 -13.37 18.79 -2.43
C GLY A 104 -12.64 17.68 -3.20
N ALA A 105 -13.12 17.34 -4.40
CA ALA A 105 -12.50 16.34 -5.28
C ALA A 105 -11.06 16.72 -5.66
N LEU A 106 -10.84 17.99 -6.01
CA LEU A 106 -9.51 18.50 -6.32
C LEU A 106 -8.59 18.41 -5.09
N GLY A 107 -9.08 18.82 -3.91
CA GLY A 107 -8.37 18.69 -2.65
C GLY A 107 -7.99 17.24 -2.33
N SER A 108 -8.90 16.29 -2.55
CA SER A 108 -8.62 14.85 -2.39
C SER A 108 -7.57 14.36 -3.38
N CYS A 109 -7.65 14.76 -4.66
CA CYS A 109 -6.65 14.39 -5.67
C CYS A 109 -5.26 14.93 -5.31
N LEU A 110 -5.18 16.20 -4.91
CA LEU A 110 -3.93 16.83 -4.47
C LEU A 110 -3.38 16.15 -3.22
N TRP A 111 -4.24 15.79 -2.26
CA TRP A 111 -3.84 15.05 -1.07
C TRP A 111 -3.27 13.66 -1.39
N LEU A 112 -3.89 12.93 -2.32
CA LEU A 112 -3.39 11.62 -2.77
C LEU A 112 -2.00 11.73 -3.42
N VAL A 113 -1.82 12.70 -4.33
CA VAL A 113 -0.52 12.93 -4.97
C VAL A 113 0.53 13.36 -3.94
N ALA A 114 0.18 14.27 -3.02
CA ALA A 114 1.08 14.73 -1.96
C ALA A 114 1.49 13.60 -0.99
N ARG A 115 0.64 12.56 -0.84
CA ARG A 115 0.92 11.35 -0.05
C ARG A 115 1.57 10.22 -0.85
N GLY A 116 1.96 10.47 -2.10
CA GLY A 116 2.80 9.57 -2.90
C GLY A 116 2.08 8.76 -3.97
N SER A 117 0.77 8.89 -4.15
CA SER A 117 0.09 8.28 -5.31
C SER A 117 0.62 8.87 -6.62
N SER A 118 0.69 8.05 -7.67
CA SER A 118 1.11 8.56 -8.98
C SER A 118 0.03 9.48 -9.57
N GLY A 119 0.44 10.61 -10.16
CA GLY A 119 -0.49 11.55 -10.80
C GLY A 119 -1.30 10.90 -11.93
N ALA A 120 -0.69 9.96 -12.66
CA ALA A 120 -1.37 9.19 -13.70
C ALA A 120 -2.45 8.25 -13.15
N ALA A 121 -2.19 7.59 -12.00
CA ALA A 121 -3.17 6.74 -11.34
C ALA A 121 -4.36 7.57 -10.82
N VAL A 122 -4.09 8.74 -10.23
CA VAL A 122 -5.14 9.69 -9.81
C VAL A 122 -5.95 10.20 -11.01
N ALA A 123 -5.29 10.52 -12.13
CA ALA A 123 -5.99 10.93 -13.36
C ALA A 123 -6.90 9.81 -13.89
N LEU A 124 -6.45 8.56 -13.91
CA LEU A 124 -7.29 7.42 -14.31
C LEU A 124 -8.45 7.16 -13.35
N LEU A 125 -8.27 7.38 -12.04
CA LEU A 125 -9.37 7.33 -11.09
C LEU A 125 -10.46 8.35 -11.46
N VAL A 126 -10.08 9.60 -11.75
CA VAL A 126 -11.01 10.68 -12.13
C VAL A 126 -11.68 10.39 -13.47
N VAL A 127 -10.90 10.04 -14.50
CA VAL A 127 -11.43 9.73 -15.84
C VAL A 127 -12.33 8.49 -15.80
N GLY A 128 -11.91 7.45 -15.10
CA GLY A 128 -12.69 6.23 -14.91
C GLY A 128 -14.00 6.49 -14.16
N TRP A 129 -13.97 7.35 -13.14
CA TRP A 129 -15.19 7.79 -12.45
C TRP A 129 -16.12 8.57 -13.39
N ALA A 130 -15.60 9.54 -14.15
CA ALA A 130 -16.41 10.32 -15.08
C ALA A 130 -17.01 9.45 -16.20
N ALA A 131 -16.23 8.54 -16.78
CA ALA A 131 -16.68 7.60 -17.80
C ALA A 131 -17.73 6.62 -17.25
N GLY A 132 -17.49 6.07 -16.06
CA GLY A 132 -18.43 5.19 -15.37
C GLY A 132 -19.75 5.89 -15.07
N TRP A 133 -19.68 7.14 -14.57
CA TRP A 133 -20.86 7.97 -14.36
C TRP A 133 -21.65 8.18 -15.66
N TRP A 134 -20.97 8.62 -16.72
CA TRP A 134 -21.59 8.89 -18.02
C TRP A 134 -22.28 7.64 -18.58
N LEU A 135 -21.62 6.49 -18.53
CA LEU A 135 -22.16 5.22 -18.98
C LEU A 135 -23.40 4.82 -18.18
N LEU A 136 -23.34 4.90 -16.84
CA LEU A 136 -24.45 4.53 -15.96
C LEU A 136 -25.64 5.49 -16.06
N ASP A 137 -25.41 6.78 -16.36
CA ASP A 137 -26.49 7.74 -16.65
C ASP A 137 -27.19 7.40 -17.97
N ARG A 138 -26.41 7.06 -19.02
CA ARG A 138 -26.93 6.65 -20.33
C ARG A 138 -27.72 5.35 -20.30
N LEU A 139 -27.25 4.38 -19.52
CA LEU A 139 -27.92 3.09 -19.31
C LEU A 139 -29.15 3.20 -18.40
N ALA A 140 -29.46 4.40 -17.88
CA ALA A 140 -30.51 4.63 -16.90
C ALA A 140 -30.43 3.64 -15.71
N TRP A 141 -29.20 3.38 -15.22
CA TRP A 141 -28.95 2.33 -14.22
C TRP A 141 -29.88 2.52 -13.01
N PRO A 142 -30.66 1.49 -12.63
CA PRO A 142 -31.66 1.62 -11.59
C PRO A 142 -30.99 1.76 -10.21
N PRO A 143 -31.57 2.55 -9.29
CA PRO A 143 -31.09 2.65 -7.92
C PRO A 143 -31.11 1.28 -7.22
N SER A 144 -30.11 1.02 -6.38
CA SER A 144 -30.09 -0.11 -5.48
C SER A 144 -31.15 0.10 -4.38
N ALA A 145 -32.31 -0.52 -4.56
CA ALA A 145 -33.36 -0.54 -3.56
C ALA A 145 -32.96 -1.45 -2.37
N ARG A 146 -32.24 -0.89 -1.39
CA ARG A 146 -32.04 -1.57 -0.07
C ARG A 146 -33.23 -1.44 0.88
N ALA A 147 -34.40 -1.04 0.40
CA ALA A 147 -35.61 -1.09 1.22
C ALA A 147 -36.24 -2.48 1.10
N VAL A 148 -35.82 -3.40 1.96
CA VAL A 148 -36.78 -4.39 2.47
C VAL A 148 -37.77 -3.58 3.29
N ALA A 149 -38.81 -3.06 2.64
CA ALA A 149 -40.01 -2.75 3.37
C ALA A 149 -40.62 -4.10 3.77
N PRO A 150 -41.00 -4.31 5.05
CA PRO A 150 -41.65 -5.54 5.49
C PRO A 150 -42.87 -5.91 4.62
N ASP A 151 -43.49 -4.89 3.99
CA ASP A 151 -44.71 -5.02 3.19
C ASP A 151 -44.54 -4.75 1.68
N ALA A 152 -43.30 -4.79 1.13
CA ALA A 152 -43.15 -4.64 -0.31
C ALA A 152 -43.70 -5.89 -1.05
N PRO A 153 -44.56 -5.74 -2.08
CA PRO A 153 -45.01 -6.87 -2.89
C PRO A 153 -43.78 -7.59 -3.45
N ARG A 154 -43.83 -8.92 -3.44
CA ARG A 154 -42.79 -9.86 -3.90
C ARG A 154 -41.87 -9.19 -4.92
N LEU A 155 -40.61 -8.94 -4.55
CA LEU A 155 -39.59 -8.43 -5.46
C LEU A 155 -39.72 -9.20 -6.78
N THR A 156 -40.03 -8.48 -7.87
CA THR A 156 -40.08 -9.11 -9.19
C THR A 156 -38.73 -9.79 -9.42
N ARG A 157 -38.71 -11.01 -9.97
CA ARG A 157 -37.46 -11.78 -10.19
C ARG A 157 -36.37 -10.91 -10.85
N ARG A 158 -36.76 -9.98 -11.73
CA ARG A 158 -35.90 -8.98 -12.37
C ARG A 158 -35.23 -8.01 -11.39
N ALA A 159 -35.95 -7.49 -10.39
CA ALA A 159 -35.38 -6.62 -9.36
C ALA A 159 -34.40 -7.40 -8.46
N ALA A 160 -34.75 -8.62 -8.04
CA ALA A 160 -33.88 -9.48 -7.26
C ALA A 160 -32.57 -9.83 -8.01
N LEU A 161 -32.66 -10.17 -9.30
CA LEU A 161 -31.50 -10.44 -10.15
C LEU A 161 -30.60 -9.21 -10.32
N LEU A 162 -31.17 -8.01 -10.47
CA LEU A 162 -30.40 -6.77 -10.54
C LEU A 162 -29.72 -6.43 -9.21
N HIS A 163 -30.31 -6.76 -8.07
CA HIS A 163 -29.68 -6.57 -6.76
C HIS A 163 -28.51 -7.53 -6.53
N LEU A 164 -28.67 -8.80 -6.89
CA LEU A 164 -27.59 -9.78 -6.88
C LEU A 164 -26.47 -9.39 -7.85
N ALA A 165 -26.81 -8.91 -9.04
CA ALA A 165 -25.83 -8.41 -10.00
C ALA A 165 -25.06 -7.19 -9.46
N ASN A 166 -25.74 -6.24 -8.81
CA ASN A 166 -25.07 -5.09 -8.17
C ASN A 166 -24.11 -5.52 -7.05
N GLY A 167 -24.56 -6.40 -6.14
CA GLY A 167 -23.72 -6.93 -5.07
C GLY A 167 -22.53 -7.71 -5.63
N GLY A 168 -22.76 -8.51 -6.68
CA GLY A 168 -21.73 -9.25 -7.40
C GLY A 168 -20.70 -8.36 -8.08
N VAL A 169 -21.11 -7.28 -8.75
CA VAL A 169 -20.19 -6.32 -9.39
C VAL A 169 -19.32 -5.61 -8.35
N VAL A 170 -19.91 -5.18 -7.22
CA VAL A 170 -19.15 -4.58 -6.13
C VAL A 170 -18.13 -5.58 -5.59
N LEU A 171 -18.58 -6.77 -5.20
CA LEU A 171 -17.72 -7.79 -4.61
C LEU A 171 -16.60 -8.21 -5.58
N ALA A 172 -16.92 -8.43 -6.85
CA ALA A 172 -15.95 -8.81 -7.87
C ALA A 172 -14.93 -7.69 -8.13
N SER A 173 -15.36 -6.42 -8.16
CA SER A 173 -14.46 -5.28 -8.36
C SER A 173 -13.50 -5.10 -7.18
N VAL A 174 -14.01 -5.24 -5.94
CA VAL A 174 -13.17 -5.20 -4.74
C VAL A 174 -12.20 -6.37 -4.72
N ALA A 175 -12.68 -7.60 -5.00
CA ALA A 175 -11.82 -8.78 -5.05
C ALA A 175 -10.74 -8.67 -6.13
N ALA A 176 -11.08 -8.20 -7.33
CA ALA A 176 -10.14 -7.97 -8.42
C ALA A 176 -9.08 -6.92 -8.04
N PHE A 177 -9.49 -5.82 -7.41
CA PHE A 177 -8.54 -4.81 -6.93
C PHE A 177 -7.62 -5.36 -5.85
N LEU A 178 -8.16 -6.06 -4.85
CA LEU A 178 -7.35 -6.64 -3.78
C LEU A 178 -6.35 -7.66 -4.33
N ALA A 179 -6.77 -8.48 -5.30
CA ALA A 179 -5.87 -9.41 -5.99
C ALA A 179 -4.74 -8.66 -6.70
N LEU A 180 -5.02 -7.57 -7.44
CA LEU A 180 -4.01 -6.72 -8.08
C LEU A 180 -3.07 -6.05 -7.07
N ALA A 181 -3.61 -5.60 -5.94
CA ALA A 181 -2.88 -4.91 -4.89
C ALA A 181 -1.96 -5.86 -4.08
N ASP A 182 -2.32 -7.12 -3.91
CA ASP A 182 -1.58 -8.05 -3.05
C ASP A 182 -0.52 -8.86 -3.82
N SER A 183 -0.73 -9.13 -5.11
CA SER A 183 0.13 -10.03 -5.87
C SER A 183 1.36 -9.32 -6.44
N ALA A 184 2.42 -9.22 -5.64
CA ALA A 184 3.76 -8.82 -6.11
C ALA A 184 4.21 -9.67 -7.32
N SER A 185 3.82 -10.95 -7.37
CA SER A 185 4.04 -11.88 -8.48
C SER A 185 3.28 -11.50 -9.76
N LEU A 186 2.02 -11.07 -9.66
CA LEU A 186 1.24 -10.59 -10.80
C LEU A 186 1.78 -9.24 -11.29
N ARG A 187 2.16 -8.35 -10.37
CA ARG A 187 2.79 -7.06 -10.72
C ARG A 187 4.11 -7.30 -11.43
N LEU A 188 4.92 -8.24 -10.96
CA LEU A 188 6.10 -8.70 -11.69
C LEU A 188 5.70 -9.24 -13.07
N ALA A 189 4.75 -10.17 -13.17
CA ALA A 189 4.36 -10.78 -14.44
C ALA A 189 3.84 -9.74 -15.46
N LEU A 190 2.99 -8.80 -15.03
CA LEU A 190 2.39 -7.76 -15.88
C LEU A 190 3.38 -6.64 -16.24
N SER A 191 4.37 -6.35 -15.39
CA SER A 191 5.42 -5.37 -15.68
C SER A 191 6.57 -5.94 -16.54
N GLY A 192 6.47 -7.20 -16.99
CA GLY A 192 7.51 -7.87 -17.78
C GLY A 192 8.61 -8.54 -16.92
N GLY A 193 8.42 -8.58 -15.61
CA GLY A 193 9.35 -9.13 -14.63
C GLY A 193 10.56 -8.23 -14.42
N TYR A 194 11.15 -8.27 -13.23
CA TYR A 194 12.56 -7.88 -13.13
C TYR A 194 13.40 -9.07 -13.56
N PRO A 195 14.31 -8.90 -14.55
CA PRO A 195 15.28 -9.94 -14.81
C PRO A 195 16.00 -10.23 -13.49
N LYS A 196 16.05 -11.49 -13.06
CA LYS A 196 16.84 -11.92 -11.90
C LYS A 196 18.30 -11.60 -12.18
N ARG A 197 18.74 -10.40 -11.82
CA ARG A 197 20.14 -9.98 -11.95
C ARG A 197 20.91 -10.58 -10.80
N ARG A 198 21.77 -11.56 -11.12
CA ARG A 198 22.81 -12.01 -10.19
C ARG A 198 23.91 -10.95 -10.19
N PHE A 199 23.93 -10.11 -9.16
CA PHE A 199 24.97 -9.08 -8.99
C PHE A 199 26.33 -9.67 -8.61
N PHE A 200 26.34 -10.90 -8.10
CA PHE A 200 27.53 -11.65 -7.74
C PHE A 200 27.23 -13.16 -7.81
N PRO A 201 28.25 -14.02 -7.96
CA PRO A 201 28.10 -15.45 -7.78
C PRO A 201 27.67 -15.71 -6.32
N PHE A 202 26.43 -16.15 -6.15
CA PHE A 202 25.90 -16.58 -4.85
C PHE A 202 25.85 -18.10 -4.84
N GLU A 203 26.55 -18.68 -3.87
CA GLU A 203 26.40 -20.08 -3.49
C GLU A 203 25.78 -20.11 -2.10
N PRO A 204 24.77 -20.97 -1.86
CA PRO A 204 24.25 -21.17 -0.52
C PRO A 204 25.40 -21.54 0.40
N PRO A 205 25.58 -20.83 1.53
CA PRO A 205 26.65 -21.16 2.46
C PRO A 205 26.44 -22.59 3.00
N PRO A 206 27.51 -23.37 3.15
CA PRO A 206 27.39 -24.67 3.80
C PRO A 206 26.94 -24.49 5.25
N ALA A 207 26.25 -25.50 5.79
CA ALA A 207 26.03 -25.57 7.23
C ALA A 207 27.39 -25.60 7.93
N ARG A 208 27.58 -24.74 8.93
CA ARG A 208 28.79 -24.70 9.76
C ARG A 208 28.77 -25.80 10.82
N LYS A 209 27.59 -26.23 11.23
CA LYS A 209 27.40 -27.25 12.26
C LYS A 209 26.74 -28.49 11.66
N ALA A 210 27.52 -29.55 11.51
CA ALA A 210 27.04 -30.86 11.02
C ALA A 210 25.87 -31.42 11.84
N ALA A 211 25.78 -31.07 13.13
CA ALA A 211 24.67 -31.47 14.00
C ALA A 211 23.28 -31.09 13.44
N PHE A 212 23.15 -29.99 12.69
CA PHE A 212 21.88 -29.61 12.08
C PHE A 212 21.41 -30.58 10.99
N ALA A 213 22.31 -31.35 10.36
CA ALA A 213 21.93 -32.36 9.38
C ALA A 213 21.28 -33.60 10.02
N ALA A 214 21.51 -33.82 11.32
CA ALA A 214 20.95 -34.93 12.08
C ALA A 214 19.67 -34.55 12.85
N LEU A 215 19.24 -33.29 12.81
CA LEU A 215 18.02 -32.83 13.47
C LEU A 215 16.78 -33.23 12.65
N PRO A 216 15.63 -33.48 13.31
CA PRO A 216 14.37 -33.70 12.62
C PRO A 216 14.02 -32.51 11.70
N GLU A 217 13.31 -32.76 10.59
CA GLU A 217 12.91 -31.70 9.64
C GLU A 217 12.05 -30.60 10.31
N ALA A 218 11.38 -30.92 11.42
CA ALA A 218 10.63 -29.96 12.23
C ALA A 218 11.51 -28.86 12.85
N ILE A 219 12.82 -29.08 12.98
CA ILE A 219 13.76 -28.08 13.47
C ILE A 219 14.30 -27.27 12.29
N PRO A 220 14.24 -25.92 12.34
CA PRO A 220 14.77 -25.10 11.27
C PRO A 220 16.25 -25.40 10.97
N ALA A 221 16.58 -25.47 9.68
CA ALA A 221 17.96 -25.61 9.22
C ALA A 221 18.85 -24.47 9.77
N GLU A 222 20.16 -24.74 9.91
CA GLU A 222 21.10 -23.72 10.42
C GLU A 222 20.99 -22.43 9.60
N VAL A 223 20.92 -22.53 8.28
CA VAL A 223 20.61 -21.41 7.38
C VAL A 223 19.25 -21.70 6.77
N THR A 224 18.28 -20.85 7.03
CA THR A 224 16.93 -20.98 6.48
C THR A 224 16.98 -20.76 4.97
N PRO A 225 16.47 -21.71 4.16
CA PRO A 225 16.38 -21.52 2.70
C PRO A 225 15.63 -20.24 2.36
N VAL A 226 16.07 -19.50 1.32
CA VAL A 226 15.50 -18.19 0.96
C VAL A 226 13.98 -18.24 0.72
N ASN A 227 13.48 -19.33 0.12
CA ASN A 227 12.04 -19.53 -0.12
C ASN A 227 11.24 -19.92 1.14
N ARG A 228 11.92 -20.21 2.26
CA ARG A 228 11.33 -20.53 3.56
C ARG A 228 11.66 -19.46 4.62
N PHE A 229 12.38 -18.40 4.26
CA PHE A 229 12.73 -17.32 5.17
C PHE A 229 11.45 -16.56 5.58
N TYR A 230 11.20 -16.37 6.87
CA TYR A 230 9.96 -15.73 7.32
C TYR A 230 9.88 -14.30 6.78
N VAL A 231 8.68 -13.89 6.33
CA VAL A 231 8.42 -12.55 5.81
C VAL A 231 7.38 -11.89 6.69
N MET A 232 7.71 -10.69 7.18
CA MET A 232 6.77 -9.80 7.86
C MET A 232 6.89 -8.42 7.21
N THR A 233 5.76 -7.85 6.79
CA THR A 233 5.72 -6.54 6.15
C THR A 233 4.65 -5.67 6.80
N LYS A 234 4.99 -4.39 7.01
CA LYS A 234 4.02 -3.36 7.40
C LYS A 234 3.43 -2.64 6.19
N ASN A 235 4.00 -2.83 5.00
CA ASN A 235 3.56 -2.09 3.83
C ASN A 235 2.19 -2.61 3.42
N VAL A 236 1.29 -1.69 3.09
CA VAL A 236 -0.01 -2.04 2.51
C VAL A 236 0.18 -2.71 1.15
N THR A 237 1.23 -2.32 0.44
CA THR A 237 1.65 -2.87 -0.84
C THR A 237 3.18 -2.87 -0.86
N ASP A 238 3.81 -4.04 -0.97
CA ASP A 238 5.27 -4.09 -1.03
C ASP A 238 5.75 -3.48 -2.35
N PRO A 239 6.73 -2.55 -2.29
CA PRO A 239 7.26 -1.91 -3.49
C PRO A 239 8.16 -2.90 -4.20
N ALA A 240 8.00 -2.99 -5.52
CA ALA A 240 9.00 -3.61 -6.37
C ALA A 240 9.83 -2.46 -6.96
N ILE A 241 11.16 -2.46 -6.82
CA ILE A 241 11.98 -1.32 -7.25
C ILE A 241 13.08 -1.85 -8.16
N ALA A 242 13.18 -1.27 -9.36
CA ALA A 242 14.25 -1.59 -10.29
C ALA A 242 15.60 -1.09 -9.73
N PRO A 243 16.69 -1.84 -9.83
CA PRO A 243 18.00 -1.46 -9.27
C PRO A 243 18.51 -0.09 -9.75
N ASP A 244 18.23 0.27 -11.01
CA ASP A 244 18.59 1.54 -11.65
C ASP A 244 17.72 2.72 -11.17
N ALA A 245 16.49 2.44 -10.75
CA ALA A 245 15.58 3.42 -10.15
C ALA A 245 15.78 3.57 -8.63
N TRP A 246 16.51 2.66 -7.99
CA TRP A 246 16.73 2.68 -6.55
C TRP A 246 17.74 3.74 -6.14
N ALA A 247 17.43 4.48 -5.08
CA ALA A 247 18.32 5.43 -4.44
C ALA A 247 18.08 5.49 -2.92
N LEU A 248 19.16 5.57 -2.14
CA LEU A 248 19.14 5.84 -0.71
C LEU A 248 19.47 7.30 -0.46
N ARG A 249 18.53 8.04 0.14
CA ARG A 249 18.75 9.42 0.59
C ARG A 249 19.19 9.42 2.05
N LEU A 250 20.34 10.04 2.31
CA LEU A 250 20.89 10.26 3.63
C LEU A 250 20.69 11.73 3.97
N GLU A 251 19.99 12.02 5.05
CA GLU A 251 19.72 13.39 5.50
C GLU A 251 20.19 13.56 6.94
N ALA A 252 21.00 14.61 7.18
CA ALA A 252 21.44 14.97 8.52
C ALA A 252 21.81 16.45 8.59
N ALA A 253 21.33 17.15 9.63
CA ALA A 253 21.68 18.55 9.92
C ALA A 253 21.56 19.50 8.69
N GLY A 254 20.47 19.40 7.93
CA GLY A 254 20.22 20.24 6.76
C GLY A 254 21.02 19.87 5.50
N ARG A 255 21.82 18.81 5.55
CA ARG A 255 22.55 18.27 4.41
C ARG A 255 21.92 16.98 3.92
N HIS A 256 22.04 16.73 2.62
CA HIS A 256 21.55 15.52 1.98
C HIS A 256 22.61 14.93 1.04
N ALA A 257 22.64 13.61 0.95
CA ALA A 257 23.35 12.89 -0.12
C ALA A 257 22.48 11.75 -0.62
N THR A 258 22.75 11.33 -1.85
CA THR A 258 22.04 10.24 -2.50
C THR A 258 23.03 9.19 -2.95
N LEU A 259 22.80 7.94 -2.56
CA LEU A 259 23.56 6.77 -2.97
C LEU A 259 22.72 5.94 -3.94
N ARG A 260 23.22 5.69 -5.15
CA ARG A 260 22.54 4.77 -6.09
C ARG A 260 22.90 3.33 -5.76
N TYR A 261 22.14 2.39 -6.32
CA TYR A 261 22.35 0.97 -6.05
C TYR A 261 23.75 0.49 -6.50
N ALA A 262 24.23 0.99 -7.64
CA ALA A 262 25.58 0.69 -8.14
C ALA A 262 26.68 1.16 -7.17
N ASP A 263 26.52 2.33 -6.57
CA ASP A 263 27.47 2.87 -5.59
C ASP A 263 27.52 1.99 -4.33
N LEU A 264 26.36 1.47 -3.89
CA LEU A 264 26.26 0.54 -2.76
C LEU A 264 27.00 -0.78 -3.04
N LEU A 265 26.90 -1.31 -4.27
CA LEU A 265 27.58 -2.53 -4.68
C LEU A 265 29.10 -2.35 -4.81
N ALA A 266 29.58 -1.12 -5.04
CA ALA A 266 31.00 -0.80 -5.09
C ALA A 266 31.65 -0.72 -3.69
N LEU A 267 30.85 -0.61 -2.62
CA LEU A 267 31.38 -0.58 -1.26
C LEU A 267 31.91 -1.95 -0.82
N PRO A 268 33.00 -2.00 -0.01
CA PRO A 268 33.46 -3.25 0.56
C PRO A 268 32.39 -3.89 1.44
N ARG A 269 32.11 -5.15 1.13
CA ARG A 269 31.08 -5.98 1.75
C ARG A 269 31.63 -6.72 2.96
N VAL A 270 30.75 -7.05 3.88
CA VAL A 270 31.01 -7.99 4.98
C VAL A 270 29.91 -9.03 4.98
N ASP A 271 30.29 -10.25 5.33
CA ASP A 271 29.37 -11.38 5.41
C ASP A 271 29.15 -11.80 6.87
N ARG A 272 27.90 -12.04 7.25
CA ARG A 272 27.53 -12.42 8.63
C ARG A 272 26.33 -13.36 8.65
N TYR A 273 26.38 -14.33 9.55
CA TYR A 273 25.20 -15.08 9.95
C TYR A 273 24.39 -14.24 10.93
N VAL A 274 23.12 -14.02 10.64
CA VAL A 274 22.21 -13.21 11.46
C VAL A 274 20.86 -13.90 11.56
N THR A 275 20.40 -14.10 12.79
CA THR A 275 19.03 -14.51 13.07
C THR A 275 18.15 -13.28 13.16
N LEU A 276 17.10 -13.23 12.35
CA LEU A 276 16.02 -12.27 12.49
C LEU A 276 14.87 -12.95 13.24
N ARG A 277 14.27 -12.25 14.19
CA ARG A 277 13.11 -12.70 14.97
C ARG A 277 12.12 -11.55 15.10
N CYS A 278 10.85 -11.84 14.87
CA CYS A 278 9.78 -10.87 15.12
C CYS A 278 9.59 -10.67 16.64
N VAL A 279 9.34 -9.42 17.05
CA VAL A 279 8.98 -9.11 18.45
C VAL A 279 7.71 -9.84 18.89
N SER A 280 6.81 -10.13 17.97
CA SER A 280 5.57 -10.89 18.22
C SER A 280 5.74 -12.41 18.11
N ASN A 281 6.96 -12.95 18.02
CA ASN A 281 7.15 -14.38 17.92
C ASN A 281 6.91 -15.08 19.27
N PRO A 282 5.86 -15.92 19.41
CA PRO A 282 5.61 -16.67 20.63
C PRO A 282 6.73 -17.71 20.90
N LEU A 283 6.67 -18.37 22.06
CA LEU A 283 7.70 -19.33 22.49
C LEU A 283 7.85 -20.52 21.52
N ASP A 284 6.75 -20.95 20.92
CA ASP A 284 6.64 -22.02 19.92
C ASP A 284 6.44 -21.47 18.49
N GLY A 285 6.73 -20.19 18.29
CA GLY A 285 6.42 -19.47 17.05
C GLY A 285 7.44 -19.66 15.92
N THR A 286 6.96 -19.45 14.70
CA THR A 286 7.73 -19.62 13.44
C THR A 286 8.24 -18.31 12.83
N LEU A 287 8.03 -17.16 13.49
CA LEU A 287 8.44 -15.84 13.02
C LEU A 287 9.92 -15.55 13.31
N MET A 288 10.79 -16.50 12.99
CA MET A 288 12.24 -16.39 13.08
C MET A 288 12.93 -17.16 11.95
N SER A 289 14.05 -16.64 11.47
CA SER A 289 14.90 -17.32 10.46
C SER A 289 16.33 -16.87 10.61
N ASN A 290 17.27 -17.75 10.28
CA ASN A 290 18.70 -17.43 10.26
C ASN A 290 19.19 -17.37 8.81
N GLY A 291 19.88 -16.30 8.46
CA GLY A 291 20.39 -16.07 7.11
C GLY A 291 21.87 -15.76 7.11
N TYR A 292 22.51 -15.98 5.98
CA TYR A 292 23.85 -15.48 5.70
C TYR A 292 23.75 -14.22 4.85
N PHE A 293 23.95 -13.08 5.51
CA PHE A 293 23.77 -11.76 4.93
C PHE A 293 25.11 -11.22 4.42
N SER A 294 25.10 -10.67 3.21
CA SER A 294 26.23 -9.96 2.62
C SER A 294 25.81 -8.53 2.30
N GLY A 295 26.62 -7.54 2.66
CA GLY A 295 26.32 -6.14 2.36
C GLY A 295 27.36 -5.16 2.89
N ALA A 296 27.18 -3.88 2.53
CA ALA A 296 28.01 -2.80 3.01
C ALA A 296 27.67 -2.46 4.49
N PRO A 297 28.67 -2.36 5.40
CA PRO A 297 28.41 -1.94 6.76
C PRO A 297 27.80 -0.53 6.82
N VAL A 298 26.68 -0.36 7.53
CA VAL A 298 26.02 0.96 7.71
C VAL A 298 27.00 2.01 8.22
N ARG A 299 27.88 1.64 9.15
CA ARG A 299 28.94 2.55 9.65
C ARG A 299 29.81 3.11 8.53
N ARG A 300 30.16 2.31 7.50
CA ARG A 300 30.96 2.79 6.37
C ARG A 300 30.19 3.77 5.51
N ILE A 301 28.90 3.51 5.27
CA ILE A 301 28.00 4.43 4.56
C ILE A 301 27.93 5.78 5.30
N LEU A 302 27.73 5.75 6.62
CA LEU A 302 27.65 6.96 7.45
C LEU A 302 28.98 7.72 7.53
N VAL A 303 30.11 7.03 7.64
CA VAL A 303 31.44 7.66 7.65
C VAL A 303 31.76 8.28 6.29
N GLY A 304 31.47 7.58 5.19
CA GLY A 304 31.62 8.11 3.84
C GLY A 304 30.76 9.35 3.61
N TYR A 305 29.50 9.30 4.08
CA TYR A 305 28.61 10.46 4.08
C TYR A 305 29.17 11.63 4.90
N ALA A 306 29.61 11.39 6.14
CA ALA A 306 30.20 12.44 6.99
C ALA A 306 31.46 13.05 6.37
N ALA A 307 32.27 12.27 5.67
CA ALA A 307 33.44 12.76 4.95
C ALA A 307 33.04 13.65 3.76
N ALA A 308 32.10 13.21 2.92
CA ALA A 308 31.56 14.00 1.80
C ALA A 308 30.89 15.30 2.27
N VAL A 309 30.24 15.25 3.44
CA VAL A 309 29.62 16.39 4.11
C VAL A 309 30.65 17.37 4.69
N ARG A 310 31.85 16.91 5.07
CA ARG A 310 32.94 17.76 5.56
C ARG A 310 33.72 18.45 4.45
N THR A 311 33.81 17.84 3.27
CA THR A 311 34.50 18.43 2.11
C THR A 311 33.65 19.47 1.37
N ALA A 312 32.33 19.45 1.54
CA ALA A 312 31.44 20.55 1.18
C ALA A 312 31.57 21.68 2.21
N THR A 313 32.24 22.78 1.84
CA THR A 313 32.51 23.94 2.68
C THR A 313 31.26 24.48 3.39
N ALA A 314 31.10 24.21 4.69
CA ALA A 314 30.41 25.13 5.60
C ALA A 314 30.78 24.89 7.06
N ARG A 315 31.14 26.04 7.65
CA ARG A 315 31.44 26.40 9.04
C ARG A 315 30.43 25.79 10.02
N TRP A 316 30.93 25.15 11.07
CA TRP A 316 30.10 24.64 12.17
C TRP A 316 29.52 25.81 12.98
N SER A 317 28.20 25.87 13.14
CA SER A 317 27.54 26.68 14.17
C SER A 317 27.10 25.78 15.35
N PRO A 318 27.35 26.16 16.60
CA PRO A 318 27.19 25.28 17.76
C PRO A 318 25.76 25.37 18.31
N TRP A 319 24.77 24.83 17.61
CA TRP A 319 23.45 24.60 18.19
C TRP A 319 22.82 23.35 17.60
N THR A 320 23.02 22.21 18.27
CA THR A 320 22.02 21.13 18.24
C THR A 320 22.13 20.31 19.52
N ARG A 321 21.08 20.37 20.32
CA ARG A 321 20.84 19.47 21.45
C ARG A 321 20.81 18.03 20.92
N CYS A 322 21.80 17.23 21.28
CA CYS A 322 21.60 15.79 21.42
C CYS A 322 20.68 15.60 22.63
N SER A 323 19.50 15.00 22.45
CA SER A 323 18.88 14.30 23.57
C SER A 323 19.75 13.08 23.82
N PRO A 324 20.39 12.93 24.99
CA PRO A 324 21.14 11.73 25.29
C PRO A 324 20.15 10.57 25.34
N ALA A 325 20.48 9.48 24.65
CA ALA A 325 19.93 8.17 24.98
C ALA A 325 20.23 7.95 26.48
N ARG A 326 19.21 8.14 27.33
CA ARG A 326 19.33 7.80 28.75
C ARG A 326 19.47 6.29 28.84
N GLY A 327 20.70 5.89 29.15
CA GLY A 327 21.03 4.87 30.13
C GLY A 327 20.24 3.58 30.08
N TRP A 328 20.82 2.57 29.41
CA TRP A 328 20.90 1.25 30.04
C TRP A 328 22.11 1.29 30.97
N SER A 329 21.94 1.94 32.12
CA SER A 329 22.79 1.76 33.29
C SER A 329 22.10 0.76 34.19
N SER A 330 22.72 -0.41 34.29
CA SER A 330 22.80 -1.29 35.47
C SER A 330 21.84 -1.01 36.63
N MET A 331 21.14 -2.07 37.09
CA MET A 331 21.01 -2.50 38.49
C MET A 331 19.94 -3.60 38.59
N PRO A 332 19.95 -4.43 39.65
CA PRO A 332 20.88 -5.48 40.04
C PRO A 332 20.52 -6.86 39.47
#